data_AF-A0A2V1A820-F1
#
_entry.id   AF-A0A2V1A820-F1
#
_cell.length_a   1.000
_cell.length_b   1.000
_cell.length_c   1.000
_cell.angle_alpha   90.00
_cell.angle_beta   90.00
_cell.angle_gamma   90.00
#
_symmetry.space_group_name_H-M   'P 1'
#
loop_
_entity.id
_entity.type
_entity.pdbx_description
1 polymer ?
#
loop_
_entity_poly.entity_id
_entity_poly.type
_entity_poly.pdbx_seq_one_letter_code
_entity_poly.pdbx_strand_id
1 'polypeptide(L)'
;MSRPKISLIVAALQPSMGIGAKGKLPWRLKQEMKYFKDVTTKAKEGYVNAVIMGRKTWDSIPQKFRPLPGRINVILSRSNSNVTDSDGVFHFNSIDSVMSHFEKEAYRVGEKQLDKIFIIGGSQVYNSAILDHRVDNLLVTHINYIGEEAERPDMDTFLDWDLTKWAQSDHAALRDFVDIDVPSGPLEEGSYSYTYTMWEKR
;
A
#
# COMPACT_ATOMS: atom_id res chain seq x y z
N MET A 1 18.33 -16.57 4.99
CA MET A 1 16.91 -16.21 5.25
C MET A 1 16.31 -15.71 3.95
N SER A 2 15.06 -16.04 3.64
CA SER A 2 14.39 -15.50 2.45
C SER A 2 14.10 -14.00 2.64
N ARG A 3 14.10 -13.24 1.55
CA ARG A 3 13.71 -11.82 1.60
C ARG A 3 12.24 -11.64 2.00
N PRO A 4 11.87 -10.52 2.64
CA PRO A 4 10.48 -10.14 2.83
C PRO A 4 9.71 -10.09 1.52
N LYS A 5 8.42 -10.43 1.58
CA LYS A 5 7.49 -10.24 0.46
C LYS A 5 7.22 -8.75 0.24
N ILE A 6 7.17 -8.33 -1.02
CA ILE A 6 6.91 -6.95 -1.42
C ILE A 6 5.53 -6.91 -2.09
N SER A 7 4.64 -6.09 -1.54
CA SER A 7 3.28 -5.96 -2.05
C SER A 7 2.91 -4.51 -2.30
N LEU A 8 2.21 -4.24 -3.40
CA LEU A 8 1.49 -2.98 -3.54
C LEU A 8 0.15 -3.15 -2.84
N ILE A 9 -0.25 -2.21 -1.99
CA ILE A 9 -1.58 -2.19 -1.38
C ILE A 9 -2.28 -0.89 -1.76
N VAL A 10 -3.46 -0.98 -2.35
CA VAL A 10 -4.21 0.17 -2.87
C VAL A 10 -5.71 -0.06 -2.85
N ALA A 11 -6.47 1.02 -2.67
CA ALA A 11 -7.91 1.04 -2.90
C ALA A 11 -8.22 1.87 -4.15
N ALA A 12 -8.98 1.32 -5.09
CA ALA A 12 -9.21 1.94 -6.40
C ALA A 12 -10.68 1.85 -6.84
N LEU A 13 -11.22 2.99 -7.27
CA LEU A 13 -12.58 3.09 -7.81
C LEU A 13 -12.63 2.55 -9.24
N GLN A 14 -13.54 1.61 -9.46
CA GLN A 14 -13.82 0.98 -10.74
C GLN A 14 -14.71 1.87 -11.63
N PRO A 15 -14.65 1.71 -12.97
CA PRO A 15 -13.74 0.83 -13.72
C PRO A 15 -12.39 1.48 -14.07
N SER A 16 -12.21 2.78 -13.81
CA SER A 16 -11.05 3.56 -14.26
C SER A 16 -9.80 3.42 -13.38
N MET A 17 -9.87 2.61 -12.32
CA MET A 17 -8.80 2.47 -11.32
C MET A 17 -8.38 3.82 -10.70
N GLY A 18 -9.37 4.66 -10.41
CA GLY A 18 -9.14 5.96 -9.79
C GLY A 18 -8.75 5.82 -8.31
N ILE A 19 -7.79 6.62 -7.85
CA ILE A 19 -7.26 6.54 -6.48
C ILE A 19 -7.16 7.89 -5.76
N GLY A 20 -7.45 9.00 -6.44
CA GLY A 20 -7.25 10.32 -5.85
C GLY A 20 -7.92 11.46 -6.60
N ALA A 21 -8.15 12.53 -5.84
CA ALA A 21 -8.60 13.82 -6.34
C ALA A 21 -7.91 14.92 -5.52
N LYS A 22 -7.25 15.89 -6.17
CA LYS A 22 -6.62 17.06 -5.55
C LYS A 22 -5.71 16.69 -4.36
N GLY A 23 -4.95 15.60 -4.52
CA GLY A 23 -4.00 15.10 -3.51
C GLY A 23 -4.61 14.39 -2.29
N LYS A 24 -5.90 14.05 -2.34
CA LYS A 24 -6.62 13.34 -1.26
C LYS A 24 -7.35 12.12 -1.81
N LEU A 25 -7.73 11.21 -0.90
CA LEU A 25 -8.70 10.16 -1.22
C LEU A 25 -10.08 10.81 -1.47
N PRO A 26 -10.80 10.43 -2.53
CA PRO A 26 -12.11 11.00 -2.85
C PRO A 26 -13.26 10.37 -2.04
N TRP A 27 -12.94 9.46 -1.12
CA TRP A 27 -13.87 8.78 -0.22
C TRP A 27 -13.36 8.77 1.22
N ARG A 28 -14.26 8.45 2.15
CA ARG A 28 -13.94 8.20 3.55
C ARG A 28 -14.56 6.87 3.99
N LEU A 29 -13.83 5.78 3.73
CA LEU A 29 -14.24 4.41 4.04
C LEU A 29 -13.48 3.94 5.28
N LYS A 30 -14.13 3.97 6.44
CA LYS A 30 -13.51 3.65 7.75
C LYS A 30 -13.10 2.19 7.83
N GLN A 31 -13.92 1.28 7.32
CA GLN A 31 -13.61 -0.15 7.35
C GLN A 31 -12.44 -0.49 6.42
N GLU A 32 -12.37 0.16 5.25
CA GLU A 32 -11.23 0.03 4.34
C GLU A 32 -9.95 0.59 4.97
N MET A 33 -10.01 1.77 5.58
CA MET A 33 -8.87 2.34 6.30
C MET A 33 -8.41 1.47 7.49
N LYS A 34 -9.36 0.79 8.17
CA LYS A 34 -9.04 -0.21 9.20
C LYS A 34 -8.33 -1.41 8.60
N TYR A 35 -8.82 -1.95 7.49
CA TYR A 35 -8.17 -3.04 6.75
C TYR A 35 -6.73 -2.65 6.35
N PHE A 36 -6.54 -1.49 5.72
CA PHE A 36 -5.22 -0.99 5.37
C PHE A 36 -4.28 -0.91 6.58
N LYS A 37 -4.75 -0.35 7.69
CA LYS A 37 -3.98 -0.27 8.93
C LYS A 37 -3.59 -1.66 9.43
N ASP A 38 -4.56 -2.57 9.54
CA ASP A 38 -4.34 -3.88 10.13
C ASP A 38 -3.39 -4.73 9.27
N VAL A 39 -3.62 -4.80 7.96
CA VAL A 39 -2.75 -5.52 7.01
C VAL A 39 -1.33 -4.98 7.04
N THR A 40 -1.15 -3.66 6.99
CA THR A 40 0.19 -3.08 6.96
C THR A 40 0.90 -3.13 8.32
N THR A 41 0.17 -3.31 9.43
CA THR A 41 0.76 -3.34 10.78
C THR A 41 1.01 -4.76 11.28
N LYS A 42 0.15 -5.72 10.92
CA LYS A 42 0.24 -7.12 11.36
C LYS A 42 1.53 -7.76 10.84
N ALA A 43 2.42 -8.10 11.77
CA ALA A 43 3.66 -8.81 11.52
C ALA A 43 3.78 -9.98 12.50
N LYS A 44 4.65 -10.94 12.17
CA LYS A 44 5.02 -12.03 13.08
C LYS A 44 5.63 -11.49 14.37
N GLU A 45 5.55 -12.28 15.44
CA GLU A 45 6.19 -11.93 16.71
C GLU A 45 7.69 -11.69 16.54
N GLY A 46 8.19 -10.56 17.03
CA GLY A 46 9.58 -10.12 16.84
C GLY A 46 9.89 -9.45 15.50
N TYR A 47 8.91 -9.33 14.59
CA TYR A 47 9.07 -8.70 13.28
C TYR A 47 8.31 -7.37 13.20
N VAL A 48 8.58 -6.61 12.13
CA VAL A 48 7.89 -5.38 11.77
C VAL A 48 7.69 -5.29 10.27
N ASN A 49 6.64 -4.61 9.81
CA ASN A 49 6.47 -4.33 8.39
C ASN A 49 7.05 -2.95 8.02
N ALA A 50 7.46 -2.81 6.76
CA ALA A 50 7.81 -1.51 6.19
C ALA A 50 6.70 -1.00 5.27
N VAL A 51 6.51 0.32 5.24
CA VAL A 51 5.62 1.03 4.32
C VAL A 51 6.42 2.06 3.52
N ILE A 52 6.38 1.94 2.19
CA ILE A 52 7.08 2.80 1.24
C ILE A 52 6.05 3.70 0.55
N MET A 53 6.28 5.01 0.58
CA MET A 53 5.41 5.98 -0.06
C MET A 53 6.18 7.13 -0.70
N GLY A 54 5.57 7.79 -1.69
CA GLY A 54 6.11 9.02 -2.26
C GLY A 54 5.88 10.22 -1.36
N ARG A 55 6.73 11.25 -1.48
CA ARG A 55 6.67 12.50 -0.70
C ARG A 55 5.28 13.14 -0.68
N LYS A 56 4.57 13.20 -1.82
CA LYS A 56 3.22 13.79 -1.88
C LYS A 56 2.18 13.01 -1.04
N THR A 57 2.32 11.69 -0.96
CA THR A 57 1.47 10.85 -0.10
C THR A 57 1.80 11.07 1.37
N TRP A 58 3.10 11.17 1.70
CA TRP A 58 3.51 11.51 3.06
C TRP A 58 2.98 12.88 3.53
N ASP A 59 2.98 13.88 2.64
CA ASP A 59 2.49 15.22 2.92
C ASP A 59 0.96 15.28 3.06
N SER A 60 0.21 14.35 2.45
CA SER A 60 -1.25 14.31 2.55
C SER A 60 -1.74 13.65 3.85
N ILE A 61 -0.90 12.87 4.53
CA ILE A 61 -1.20 12.28 5.83
C ILE A 61 -1.16 13.39 6.90
N PRO A 62 -2.25 13.60 7.68
CA PRO A 62 -2.24 14.60 8.74
C PRO A 62 -1.09 14.39 9.71
N GLN A 63 -0.44 15.48 10.14
CA GLN A 63 0.78 15.44 10.95
C GLN A 63 0.65 14.57 12.22
N LYS A 64 -0.52 14.58 12.86
CA LYS A 64 -0.79 13.77 14.07
C LYS A 64 -0.84 12.25 13.83
N PHE A 65 -0.88 11.82 12.57
CA PHE A 65 -0.94 10.42 12.17
C PHE A 65 0.33 9.94 11.47
N ARG A 66 1.37 10.79 11.35
CA ARG A 66 2.67 10.43 10.80
C ARG A 66 3.77 10.54 11.89
N PRO A 67 4.75 9.64 11.92
CA PRO A 67 4.85 8.42 11.11
C PRO A 67 3.72 7.43 11.38
N LEU A 68 3.44 6.54 10.42
CA LEU A 68 2.42 5.53 10.56
C LEU A 68 2.82 4.55 11.68
N PRO A 69 2.09 4.48 12.81
CA PRO A 69 2.55 3.76 14.00
C PRO A 69 2.62 2.25 13.74
N GLY A 70 3.58 1.60 14.41
CA GLY A 70 3.81 0.15 14.32
C GLY A 70 4.51 -0.32 13.04
N ARG A 71 4.99 0.60 12.20
CA ARG A 71 5.58 0.31 10.87
C ARG A 71 6.87 1.10 10.65
N ILE A 72 7.80 0.54 9.90
CA ILE A 72 8.95 1.27 9.37
C ILE A 72 8.46 2.15 8.23
N ASN A 73 8.62 3.47 8.34
CA ASN A 73 8.15 4.41 7.33
C ASN A 73 9.30 4.79 6.40
N VAL A 74 9.05 4.70 5.09
CA VAL A 74 10.02 5.03 4.04
C VAL A 74 9.40 6.02 3.06
N ILE A 75 10.05 7.15 2.87
CA ILE A 75 9.62 8.23 1.98
C ILE A 75 10.55 8.29 0.77
N LEU A 76 9.95 8.29 -0.42
CA LEU A 76 10.62 8.47 -1.69
C LEU A 76 10.51 9.92 -2.18
N SER A 77 11.64 10.56 -2.43
CA SER A 77 11.75 11.83 -3.14
C SER A 77 13.05 11.89 -3.92
N ARG A 78 13.01 12.36 -5.17
CA ARG A 78 14.21 12.50 -6.02
C ARG A 78 15.30 13.38 -5.40
N SER A 79 14.93 14.28 -4.50
CA SER A 79 15.84 15.19 -3.79
C SER A 79 16.43 14.62 -2.49
N ASN A 80 16.04 13.42 -2.08
CA ASN A 80 16.49 12.84 -0.82
C ASN A 80 17.95 12.38 -0.90
N SER A 81 18.68 12.56 0.20
CA SER A 81 20.09 12.20 0.36
C SER A 81 20.31 10.83 1.00
N ASN A 82 19.30 9.95 1.03
CA ASN A 82 19.37 8.62 1.63
C ASN A 82 19.73 8.67 3.13
N VAL A 83 18.86 9.30 3.93
CA VAL A 83 19.07 9.55 5.37
C VAL A 83 17.90 9.03 6.21
N THR A 84 18.12 8.88 7.51
CA THR A 84 17.06 8.66 8.50
C THR A 84 16.88 9.92 9.33
N ASP A 85 15.65 10.38 9.52
CA ASP A 85 15.36 11.57 10.33
C ASP A 85 15.23 11.24 11.82
N SER A 86 15.00 12.28 12.64
CA SER A 86 14.87 12.16 14.10
C SER A 86 13.67 11.31 14.55
N ASP A 87 12.67 11.12 13.68
CA ASP A 87 11.47 10.31 13.97
C ASP A 87 11.65 8.85 13.51
N GLY A 88 12.87 8.49 13.06
CA GLY A 88 13.18 7.14 12.57
C GLY A 88 12.60 6.86 11.18
N VAL A 89 12.23 7.90 10.42
CA VAL A 89 11.70 7.77 9.06
C VAL A 89 12.85 7.77 8.07
N PHE A 90 12.82 6.81 7.16
CA PHE A 90 13.83 6.68 6.11
C PHE A 90 13.46 7.53 4.90
N HIS A 91 14.43 8.26 4.37
CA HIS A 91 14.27 9.15 3.21
C HIS A 91 15.18 8.69 2.09
N PHE A 92 14.62 8.03 1.08
CA PHE A 92 15.36 7.53 -0.08
C PHE A 92 14.96 8.21 -1.38
N ASN A 93 15.80 8.11 -2.41
CA ASN A 93 15.52 8.69 -3.72
C ASN A 93 14.90 7.73 -4.74
N SER A 94 14.92 6.42 -4.46
CA SER A 94 14.48 5.37 -5.38
C SER A 94 14.15 4.09 -4.62
N ILE A 95 13.29 3.24 -5.20
CA ILE A 95 13.00 1.90 -4.67
C ILE A 95 14.29 1.07 -4.61
N ASP A 96 15.16 1.18 -5.62
CA ASP A 96 16.46 0.49 -5.62
C ASP A 96 17.31 0.82 -4.41
N SER A 97 17.41 2.11 -4.04
CA SER A 97 18.18 2.52 -2.86
C SER A 97 17.57 1.97 -1.56
N VAL A 98 16.24 1.89 -1.48
CA VAL A 98 15.55 1.26 -0.32
C VAL A 98 15.91 -0.22 -0.25
N MET A 99 15.80 -0.93 -1.36
CA MET A 99 16.07 -2.37 -1.42
C MET A 99 17.53 -2.68 -1.13
N SER A 100 18.48 -1.96 -1.72
CA SER A 100 19.91 -2.13 -1.42
C SER A 100 20.24 -1.85 0.05
N HIS A 101 19.59 -0.86 0.66
CA HIS A 101 19.76 -0.60 2.09
C HIS A 101 19.23 -1.77 2.93
N PHE A 102 18.00 -2.22 2.69
CA PHE A 102 17.44 -3.34 3.45
C PHE A 102 18.22 -4.64 3.22
N GLU A 103 18.67 -4.93 2.00
CA GLU A 103 19.51 -6.10 1.71
C GLU A 103 20.84 -6.06 2.47
N LYS A 104 21.50 -4.90 2.50
CA LYS A 104 22.75 -4.70 3.23
C LYS A 104 22.58 -4.94 4.73
N GLU A 105 21.46 -4.51 5.29
CA GLU A 105 21.12 -4.71 6.71
C GLU A 105 20.46 -6.09 6.99
N ALA A 106 20.53 -7.03 6.03
CA ALA A 106 19.89 -8.35 6.11
C ALA A 106 18.39 -8.28 6.48
N TYR A 107 17.73 -7.24 6.00
CA TYR A 107 16.33 -6.87 6.24
C TYR A 107 16.01 -6.63 7.72
N ARG A 108 16.97 -6.08 8.49
CA ARG A 108 16.77 -5.65 9.87
C ARG A 108 16.70 -4.12 9.97
N VAL A 109 15.89 -3.63 10.89
CA VAL A 109 15.81 -2.20 11.24
C VAL A 109 15.82 -2.10 12.77
N GLY A 110 16.92 -1.60 13.32
CA GLY A 110 17.21 -1.72 14.74
C GLY A 110 17.25 -3.20 15.16
N GLU A 111 16.49 -3.55 16.19
CA GLU A 111 16.44 -4.92 16.70
C GLU A 111 15.42 -5.82 15.97
N LYS A 112 14.58 -5.26 15.10
CA LYS A 112 13.47 -5.97 14.46
C LYS A 112 13.83 -6.46 13.06
N GLN A 113 13.34 -7.64 12.70
CA GLN A 113 13.41 -8.17 11.35
C GLN A 113 12.18 -7.71 10.54
N LEU A 114 12.36 -7.39 9.26
CA LEU A 114 11.24 -7.10 8.38
C LEU A 114 10.45 -8.38 8.05
N ASP A 115 9.13 -8.38 8.23
CA ASP A 115 8.24 -9.47 7.79
C ASP A 115 7.77 -9.25 6.35
N LYS A 116 7.16 -8.08 6.10
CA LYS A 116 6.65 -7.68 4.77
C LYS A 116 7.00 -6.23 4.46
N ILE A 117 7.05 -5.90 3.17
CA ILE A 117 7.24 -4.55 2.65
C ILE A 117 6.00 -4.18 1.82
N PHE A 118 5.35 -3.08 2.19
CA PHE A 118 4.17 -2.58 1.50
C PHE A 118 4.49 -1.27 0.78
N ILE A 119 4.20 -1.21 -0.51
CA ILE A 119 4.21 0.04 -1.28
C ILE A 119 2.79 0.60 -1.22
N ILE A 120 2.66 1.77 -0.59
CA ILE A 120 1.37 2.39 -0.25
C ILE A 120 1.08 3.66 -1.08
N GLY A 121 1.82 3.84 -2.18
CA GLY A 121 1.54 4.84 -3.20
C GLY A 121 2.34 6.13 -3.09
N GLY A 122 1.91 7.23 -3.72
CA GLY A 122 0.73 7.37 -4.57
C GLY A 122 0.97 6.92 -6.02
N SER A 123 0.17 7.43 -6.96
CA SER A 123 0.15 7.01 -8.38
C SER A 123 1.52 6.89 -9.02
N GLN A 124 2.40 7.88 -8.84
CA GLN A 124 3.74 7.84 -9.42
C GLN A 124 4.57 6.66 -8.89
N VAL A 125 4.51 6.38 -7.59
CA VAL A 125 5.23 5.27 -6.98
C VAL A 125 4.60 3.95 -7.39
N TYR A 126 3.26 3.86 -7.37
CA TYR A 126 2.53 2.68 -7.82
C TYR A 126 2.85 2.29 -9.27
N ASN A 127 2.71 3.25 -10.20
CA ASN A 127 2.90 3.00 -11.63
C ASN A 127 4.36 2.68 -11.97
N SER A 128 5.32 3.16 -11.17
CA SER A 128 6.72 2.73 -11.28
C SER A 128 6.96 1.35 -10.66
N ALA A 129 6.37 1.07 -9.49
CA ALA A 129 6.64 -0.12 -8.71
C ALA A 129 6.01 -1.38 -9.31
N ILE A 130 4.84 -1.28 -9.95
CA ILE A 130 4.18 -2.45 -10.56
C ILE A 130 5.02 -3.12 -11.66
N LEU A 131 5.93 -2.35 -12.30
CA LEU A 131 6.85 -2.85 -13.32
C LEU A 131 8.08 -3.55 -12.73
N ASP A 132 8.26 -3.49 -11.41
CA ASP A 132 9.40 -4.05 -10.72
C ASP A 132 9.26 -5.57 -10.56
N HIS A 133 10.28 -6.31 -11.00
CA HIS A 133 10.31 -7.76 -10.91
C HIS A 133 10.29 -8.26 -9.44
N ARG A 134 10.71 -7.44 -8.48
CA ARG A 134 10.73 -7.77 -7.04
C ARG A 134 9.36 -7.73 -6.38
N VAL A 135 8.38 -7.04 -6.96
CA VAL A 135 7.00 -7.04 -6.44
C VAL A 135 6.41 -8.44 -6.59
N ASP A 136 5.95 -9.00 -5.47
CA ASP A 136 5.40 -10.34 -5.42
C ASP A 136 3.89 -10.31 -5.69
N ASN A 137 3.15 -9.45 -4.99
CA ASN A 137 1.69 -9.48 -4.93
C ASN A 137 1.08 -8.07 -5.01
N LEU A 138 -0.16 -7.96 -5.48
CA LEU A 138 -0.99 -6.77 -5.37
C LEU A 138 -2.15 -7.04 -4.41
N LEU A 139 -2.35 -6.17 -3.44
CA LEU A 139 -3.54 -6.12 -2.60
C LEU A 139 -4.41 -4.97 -3.09
N VAL A 140 -5.52 -5.30 -3.73
CA VAL A 140 -6.39 -4.31 -4.37
C VAL A 140 -7.76 -4.35 -3.71
N THR A 141 -8.15 -3.25 -3.08
CA THR A 141 -9.54 -3.02 -2.71
C THR A 141 -10.26 -2.48 -3.93
N HIS A 142 -11.12 -3.28 -4.56
CA HIS A 142 -11.94 -2.84 -5.69
C HIS A 142 -13.16 -2.12 -5.16
N ILE A 143 -13.22 -0.80 -5.37
CA ILE A 143 -14.33 0.04 -4.94
C ILE A 143 -15.28 0.28 -6.12
N ASN A 144 -16.58 0.15 -5.87
CA ASN A 144 -17.66 0.54 -6.77
C ASN A 144 -18.44 1.68 -6.13
N TYR A 145 -18.81 2.67 -6.92
CA TYR A 145 -19.75 3.72 -6.49
C TYR A 145 -21.17 3.23 -6.76
N ILE A 146 -22.03 3.30 -5.74
CA ILE A 146 -23.42 2.84 -5.77
C ILE A 146 -24.42 3.95 -5.38
N GLY A 147 -23.93 5.18 -5.18
CA GLY A 147 -24.78 6.34 -4.91
C GLY A 147 -25.35 6.99 -6.16
N GLU A 148 -25.94 8.17 -5.99
CA GLU A 148 -26.46 8.97 -7.10
C GLU A 148 -25.33 9.48 -7.99
N GLU A 149 -25.43 9.31 -9.31
CA GLU A 149 -24.37 9.67 -10.25
C GLU A 149 -24.00 11.16 -10.20
N ALA A 150 -24.96 12.04 -9.87
CA ALA A 150 -24.73 13.48 -9.68
C ALA A 150 -23.81 13.80 -8.49
N GLU A 151 -23.67 12.88 -7.53
CA GLU A 151 -22.81 12.99 -6.35
C GLU A 151 -21.50 12.20 -6.49
N ARG A 152 -21.29 11.54 -7.64
CA ARG A 152 -20.07 10.77 -7.89
C ARG A 152 -18.85 11.69 -7.81
N PRO A 153 -17.81 11.33 -7.05
CA PRO A 153 -16.67 12.21 -6.87
C PRO A 153 -15.86 12.35 -8.17
N ASP A 154 -15.45 13.58 -8.47
CA ASP A 154 -14.43 13.85 -9.47
C ASP A 154 -13.10 13.20 -9.08
N MET A 155 -12.36 12.70 -10.06
CA MET A 155 -11.06 12.07 -9.87
C MET A 155 -10.05 12.61 -10.87
N ASP A 156 -8.81 12.84 -10.43
CA ASP A 156 -7.71 13.33 -11.26
C ASP A 156 -6.47 12.43 -11.25
N THR A 157 -6.51 11.37 -10.43
CA THR A 157 -5.39 10.47 -10.20
C THR A 157 -5.84 9.02 -10.39
N PHE A 158 -5.21 8.33 -11.33
CA PHE A 158 -5.57 6.97 -11.75
C PHE A 158 -4.34 6.06 -11.79
N LEU A 159 -4.59 4.75 -11.72
CA LEU A 159 -3.59 3.71 -11.96
C LEU A 159 -3.71 3.20 -13.39
N ASP A 160 -2.58 3.08 -14.08
CA ASP A 160 -2.49 2.53 -15.43
C ASP A 160 -1.98 1.09 -15.35
N TRP A 161 -2.73 0.24 -14.65
CA TRP A 161 -2.31 -1.12 -14.32
C TRP A 161 -2.90 -2.12 -15.30
N ASP A 162 -2.03 -2.88 -15.95
CA ASP A 162 -2.42 -4.06 -16.72
C ASP A 162 -2.55 -5.28 -15.80
N LEU A 163 -3.74 -5.43 -15.20
CA LEU A 163 -4.06 -6.57 -14.33
C LEU A 163 -4.14 -7.90 -15.10
N THR A 164 -4.12 -7.92 -16.43
CA THR A 164 -4.12 -9.18 -17.20
C THR A 164 -2.82 -9.96 -17.04
N LYS A 165 -1.74 -9.28 -16.62
CA LYS A 165 -0.43 -9.88 -16.25
C LYS A 165 -0.43 -10.52 -14.86
N TRP A 166 -1.53 -10.40 -14.14
CA TRP A 166 -1.70 -10.91 -12.79
C TRP A 166 -2.83 -11.94 -12.77
N ALA A 167 -2.76 -12.86 -11.81
CA ALA A 167 -3.81 -13.82 -11.52
C ALA A 167 -4.38 -13.49 -10.14
N GLN A 168 -5.70 -13.34 -10.05
CA GLN A 168 -6.35 -13.16 -8.77
C GLN A 168 -6.23 -14.44 -7.96
N SER A 169 -5.69 -14.34 -6.75
CA SER A 169 -5.64 -15.44 -5.80
C SER A 169 -7.02 -15.68 -5.20
N ASP A 170 -7.27 -16.89 -4.71
CA ASP A 170 -8.49 -17.16 -3.95
C ASP A 170 -8.50 -16.43 -2.59
N HIS A 171 -9.67 -16.43 -1.95
CA HIS A 171 -9.87 -15.75 -0.67
C HIS A 171 -9.00 -16.34 0.46
N ALA A 172 -8.83 -17.66 0.46
CA ALA A 172 -8.04 -18.34 1.49
C ALA A 172 -6.58 -17.89 1.42
N ALA A 173 -6.01 -17.82 0.22
CA ALA A 173 -4.66 -17.31 -0.01
C ALA A 173 -4.49 -15.86 0.46
N LEU A 174 -5.49 -14.99 0.21
CA LEU A 174 -5.46 -13.62 0.75
C LEU A 174 -5.43 -13.63 2.29
N ARG A 175 -6.33 -14.37 2.93
CA ARG A 175 -6.39 -14.47 4.42
C ARG A 175 -5.08 -14.97 5.00
N ASP A 176 -4.53 -16.03 4.43
CA ASP A 176 -3.28 -16.64 4.87
C ASP A 176 -2.11 -15.66 4.72
N PHE A 177 -2.09 -14.87 3.64
CA PHE A 177 -1.06 -13.87 3.40
C PHE A 177 -1.13 -12.72 4.43
N VAL A 178 -2.33 -12.18 4.69
CA VAL A 178 -2.48 -11.01 5.57
C VAL A 178 -2.54 -11.35 7.06
N ASP A 179 -2.79 -12.62 7.41
CA ASP A 179 -2.89 -13.12 8.79
C ASP A 179 -3.88 -12.31 9.66
N ILE A 180 -5.00 -11.91 9.05
CA ILE A 180 -6.14 -11.27 9.70
C ILE A 180 -7.43 -11.85 9.12
N ASP A 181 -8.54 -11.64 9.82
CA ASP A 181 -9.86 -11.96 9.24
C ASP A 181 -10.20 -10.95 8.14
N VAL A 182 -10.62 -11.47 6.99
CA VAL A 182 -10.96 -10.67 5.81
C VAL A 182 -12.35 -11.11 5.35
N PRO A 183 -13.32 -10.19 5.21
CA PRO A 183 -14.64 -10.51 4.66
C PRO A 183 -14.53 -11.12 3.25
N SER A 184 -15.33 -12.15 2.97
CA SER A 184 -15.33 -12.84 1.67
C SER A 184 -16.27 -12.26 0.62
N GLY A 185 -17.23 -11.45 1.06
CA GLY A 185 -18.18 -10.75 0.19
C GLY A 185 -17.91 -9.25 0.12
N PRO A 186 -18.68 -8.55 -0.74
CA PRO A 186 -18.67 -7.11 -0.78
C PRO A 186 -19.11 -6.51 0.56
N LEU A 187 -18.45 -5.43 0.94
CA LEU A 187 -18.83 -4.56 2.05
C LEU A 187 -19.47 -3.30 1.48
N GLU A 188 -20.43 -2.73 2.21
CA GLU A 188 -21.04 -1.45 1.86
C GLU A 188 -20.75 -0.42 2.95
N GLU A 189 -20.35 0.78 2.55
CA GLU A 189 -20.16 1.92 3.44
C GLU A 189 -20.56 3.22 2.73
N GLY A 190 -21.78 3.69 3.04
CA GLY A 190 -22.38 4.84 2.37
C GLY A 190 -22.63 4.56 0.88
N SER A 191 -22.21 5.46 0.00
CA SER A 191 -22.39 5.38 -1.45
C SER A 191 -21.39 4.46 -2.15
N TYR A 192 -20.76 3.52 -1.43
CA TYR A 192 -19.70 2.66 -1.96
C TYR A 192 -19.91 1.19 -1.56
N SER A 193 -19.62 0.29 -2.49
CA SER A 193 -19.48 -1.15 -2.26
C SER A 193 -18.07 -1.59 -2.64
N TYR A 194 -17.42 -2.46 -1.87
CA TYR A 194 -16.04 -2.87 -2.17
C TYR A 194 -15.66 -4.26 -1.68
N THR A 195 -14.68 -4.86 -2.34
CA THR A 195 -14.10 -6.17 -2.02
C THR A 195 -12.58 -6.09 -1.88
N TYR A 196 -12.03 -6.91 -0.99
CA TYR A 196 -10.59 -7.06 -0.83
C TYR A 196 -10.09 -8.21 -1.71
N THR A 197 -9.03 -7.98 -2.49
CA THR A 197 -8.47 -8.99 -3.37
C THR A 197 -6.95 -9.03 -3.27
N MET A 198 -6.38 -10.21 -3.53
CA MET A 198 -4.95 -10.41 -3.74
C MET A 198 -4.71 -10.91 -5.15
N TRP A 199 -3.65 -10.43 -5.78
CA TRP A 199 -3.22 -10.82 -7.10
C TRP A 199 -1.73 -11.17 -7.08
N GLU A 200 -1.35 -12.20 -7.82
CA GLU A 200 0.04 -12.66 -7.96
C GLU A 200 0.46 -12.63 -9.43
N LYS A 201 1.76 -12.56 -9.69
CA LYS A 201 2.27 -12.58 -11.08
C LYS A 201 1.90 -13.91 -11.74
N ARG A 202 1.49 -13.82 -13.02
CA ARG A 202 1.32 -14.99 -13.88
C ARG A 202 2.66 -15.60 -14.28
#